data_AF-A0A1E7FB09-F1
#
_entry.id   AF-A0A1E7FB09-F1
#
_cell.length_a   1.000
_cell.length_b   1.000
_cell.length_c   1.000
_cell.angle_alpha   90.00
_cell.angle_beta   90.00
_cell.angle_gamma   90.00
#
_symmetry.space_group_name_H-M   'P 1'
#
loop_
_entity.id
_entity.type
_entity.pdbx_description
1 polymer ?
#
loop_
_entity_poly.entity_id
_entity_poly.type
_entity_poly.pdbx_seq_one_letter_code
_entity_poly.pdbx_strand_id
1 'polypeptide(L)'
;YLPGSSSLVEELDQRIMIVLRDGRHLVGTLRSFDQFSNMVLDNASERRFHNQSNSKIIDEDGNTNNSTNKKITYFTDVPLGMYIVRGDSVVLLGQVGSEEEEE
;
A
#
# COMPACT_ATOMS: atom_id res chain seq x y z
N TYR A 1 13.06 -13.25 19.78
CA TYR A 1 12.60 -13.53 18.42
C TYR A 1 11.46 -14.54 18.53
N LEU A 2 10.22 -14.06 18.51
CA LEU A 2 9.03 -14.90 18.59
C LEU A 2 8.37 -14.91 17.19
N PRO A 3 8.35 -16.04 16.47
CA PRO A 3 7.90 -16.03 15.08
C PRO A 3 6.38 -15.91 14.98
N GLY A 4 5.91 -15.17 13.98
CA GLY A 4 4.51 -15.14 13.53
C GLY A 4 3.65 -14.13 14.29
N SER A 5 2.83 -14.61 15.24
CA SER A 5 1.81 -13.79 15.91
C SER A 5 2.39 -12.73 16.86
N SER A 6 3.56 -12.98 17.45
CA SER A 6 4.23 -11.97 18.27
C SER A 6 4.78 -10.81 17.45
N SER A 7 4.99 -10.98 16.13
CA SER A 7 5.29 -9.87 15.23
C SER A 7 4.09 -8.92 15.17
N LEU A 8 2.89 -9.46 14.89
CA LEU A 8 1.65 -8.68 14.75
C LEU A 8 1.25 -7.85 15.97
N VAL A 9 1.69 -8.26 17.17
CA VAL A 9 1.50 -7.48 18.38
C VAL A 9 2.28 -6.16 18.32
N GLU A 10 3.48 -6.17 17.73
CA GLU A 10 4.33 -4.98 17.59
C GLU A 10 3.76 -4.00 16.55
N GLU A 11 2.94 -4.49 15.61
CA GLU A 11 2.24 -3.66 14.63
C GLU A 11 0.90 -3.09 15.12
N LEU A 12 0.46 -3.38 16.36
CA LEU A 12 -0.72 -2.73 16.94
C LEU A 12 -0.51 -1.22 17.08
N ASP A 13 -1.59 -0.48 16.79
CA ASP A 13 -1.63 0.98 16.70
C ASP A 13 -0.64 1.59 15.68
N GLN A 14 0.02 0.76 14.88
CA GLN A 14 0.85 1.22 13.77
C GLN A 14 0.00 1.39 12.52
N ARG A 15 0.38 2.37 11.70
CA ARG A 15 -0.14 2.50 10.34
C ARG A 15 0.49 1.42 9.48
N ILE A 16 -0.34 0.58 8.87
CA ILE A 16 0.09 -0.53 8.03
C ILE A 16 -0.52 -0.45 6.64
N MET A 17 0.19 -1.01 5.67
CA MET A 17 -0.33 -1.32 4.35
C MET A 17 -0.54 -2.82 4.23
N ILE A 18 -1.73 -3.24 3.80
CA ILE A 18 -2.12 -4.63 3.56
C ILE A 18 -2.32 -4.83 2.06
N VAL A 19 -1.73 -5.90 1.52
CA VAL A 19 -2.02 -6.36 0.15
C VAL A 19 -2.96 -7.55 0.23
N LEU A 20 -4.10 -7.44 -0.45
CA LEU A 20 -5.10 -8.49 -0.54
C LEU A 20 -4.87 -9.38 -1.77
N ARG A 21 -5.44 -10.59 -1.75
CA ARG A 21 -5.37 -11.57 -2.86
C ARG A 21 -5.96 -11.07 -4.18
N ASP A 22 -6.90 -10.13 -4.13
CA ASP A 22 -7.49 -9.51 -5.31
C ASP A 22 -6.64 -8.34 -5.87
N GLY A 23 -5.47 -8.08 -5.27
CA GLY A 23 -4.56 -7.01 -5.67
C GLY A 23 -4.91 -5.64 -5.08
N ARG A 24 -5.94 -5.53 -4.24
CA ARG A 24 -6.24 -4.28 -3.54
C ARG A 24 -5.17 -4.00 -2.48
N HIS A 25 -4.84 -2.72 -2.32
CA HIS A 25 -3.97 -2.24 -1.28
C HIS A 25 -4.79 -1.43 -0.28
N LEU A 26 -4.78 -1.85 0.98
CA LEU A 26 -5.42 -1.12 2.07
C LEU A 26 -4.35 -0.45 2.92
N VAL A 27 -4.60 0.77 3.36
CA VAL A 27 -3.75 1.49 4.30
C VAL A 27 -4.61 1.89 5.49
N GLY A 28 -4.15 1.71 6.71
CA GLY A 28 -4.89 2.10 7.91
C GLY A 28 -4.15 1.76 9.19
N THR A 29 -4.67 2.20 10.34
CA THR A 29 -4.09 1.89 11.65
C THR A 29 -4.62 0.55 12.14
N LEU A 30 -3.73 -0.41 12.44
CA LEU A 30 -4.13 -1.71 12.96
C LEU A 30 -4.61 -1.59 14.42
N ARG A 31 -5.90 -1.82 14.68
CA ARG A 31 -6.47 -1.72 16.03
C ARG A 31 -6.58 -3.05 16.75
N SER A 32 -6.84 -4.12 16.00
CA SER A 32 -6.90 -5.46 16.56
C SER A 32 -6.70 -6.50 15.48
N PHE A 33 -6.28 -7.68 15.91
CA PHE A 33 -6.25 -8.87 15.08
C PHE A 33 -6.62 -10.10 15.91
N ASP A 34 -6.98 -11.19 15.25
CA ASP A 34 -7.17 -12.49 15.89
C ASP A 34 -6.15 -13.53 15.39
N GLN A 35 -6.20 -14.75 15.93
CA GLN A 35 -5.29 -15.85 15.55
C GLN A 35 -5.43 -16.31 14.09
N PHE A 36 -6.51 -15.91 13.41
CA PHE A 36 -6.76 -16.19 11.99
C PHE A 36 -6.35 -15.02 11.09
N SER A 37 -5.68 -14.01 11.67
CA SER A 37 -5.30 -12.77 11.00
C SER A 37 -6.48 -11.94 10.49
N ASN A 38 -7.70 -12.12 11.03
CA ASN A 38 -8.75 -11.14 10.80
C ASN A 38 -8.34 -9.85 11.50
N MET A 39 -8.42 -8.71 10.80
CA MET A 39 -7.88 -7.43 11.27
C MET A 39 -8.93 -6.35 11.26
N VAL A 40 -8.87 -5.46 12.25
CA VAL A 40 -9.64 -4.21 12.28
C VAL A 40 -8.69 -3.06 12.00
N LEU A 41 -8.97 -2.32 10.93
CA LEU A 41 -8.29 -1.10 10.56
C LEU A 41 -9.15 0.11 10.93
N ASP A 42 -8.51 1.10 11.54
CA ASP A 42 -9.05 2.44 11.75
C ASP A 42 -8.50 3.40 10.70
N ASN A 43 -9.26 4.44 10.35
CA ASN A 43 -8.94 5.39 9.28
C ASN A 43 -8.45 4.72 7.99
N ALA A 44 -9.07 3.62 7.61
CA ALA A 44 -8.66 2.83 6.47
C ALA A 44 -8.97 3.54 5.15
N SER A 45 -8.09 3.37 4.18
CA SER A 45 -8.26 3.77 2.79
C SER A 45 -7.83 2.66 1.83
N GLU A 46 -8.47 2.60 0.66
CA GLU A 46 -7.99 1.79 -0.45
C GLU A 46 -7.03 2.64 -1.30
N ARG A 47 -5.76 2.25 -1.32
CA ARG A 47 -4.72 2.90 -2.13
C ARG A 47 -4.68 2.30 -3.52
N ARG A 48 -4.87 3.13 -4.54
CA ARG A 48 -4.83 2.73 -5.96
C ARG A 48 -3.62 3.34 -6.65
N PHE A 49 -2.77 2.50 -7.22
CA PHE A 49 -1.57 2.95 -7.95
C PHE A 49 -1.84 3.01 -9.46
N HIS A 50 -1.41 4.09 -10.11
CA HIS A 50 -1.47 4.28 -11.55
C HIS A 50 -0.07 4.59 -12.10
N ASN A 51 0.44 3.72 -12.97
CA ASN A 51 1.73 3.91 -13.63
C ASN A 51 1.52 4.64 -14.97
N GLN A 52 2.04 5.86 -15.09
CA GLN A 52 2.10 6.58 -16.35
C GLN A 52 3.47 6.37 -16.99
N SER A 53 3.49 5.66 -18.12
CA SER A 53 4.62 5.68 -19.04
C SER A 53 4.44 6.89 -19.96
N ASN A 54 5.33 7.88 -19.86
CA ASN A 54 5.37 8.92 -20.88
C ASN A 54 5.78 8.26 -22.21
N SER A 55 4.87 8.27 -23.18
CA SER A 55 5.19 7.90 -24.56
C SER A 55 6.35 8.76 -25.01
N LYS A 56 7.40 8.12 -25.55
CA LYS A 56 8.57 8.77 -26.14
C LYS A 56 8.15 10.01 -26.93
N ILE A 57 8.73 11.17 -26.60
CA ILE A 57 8.67 12.33 -27.51
C ILE A 57 9.52 11.92 -28.72
N ILE A 58 8.88 11.82 -29.88
CA ILE A 58 9.56 11.61 -31.15
C ILE A 58 9.81 13.01 -31.69
N ASP A 59 11.06 13.45 -31.67
CA ASP A 59 11.42 14.68 -32.39
C ASP A 59 11.19 14.45 -33.89
N GLU A 60 10.75 15.48 -34.63
CA GLU A 60 10.42 15.40 -36.07
C GLU A 60 11.59 14.86 -36.94
N ASP A 61 12.82 14.89 -36.41
CA ASP A 61 14.06 14.41 -37.04
C ASP A 61 14.43 12.94 -36.74
N GLY A 62 13.59 12.18 -36.03
CA GLY A 62 13.78 10.73 -35.82
C GLY A 62 15.01 10.31 -34.98
N ASN A 63 15.71 11.24 -34.35
CA ASN A 63 16.91 10.93 -33.57
C ASN A 63 16.56 10.48 -32.14
N THR A 64 16.62 9.16 -31.87
CA THR A 64 16.15 8.53 -30.62
C THR A 64 17.29 8.24 -29.62
N ASN A 65 18.20 9.18 -29.39
CA ASN A 65 19.38 8.90 -28.59
C ASN A 65 19.30 9.57 -27.21
N ASN A 66 18.87 8.76 -26.22
CA ASN A 66 18.92 8.95 -24.76
C ASN A 66 17.67 9.54 -24.07
N SER A 67 16.46 9.18 -24.51
CA SER A 67 15.27 9.37 -23.67
C SER A 67 15.31 8.36 -22.50
N THR A 68 15.69 8.83 -21.31
CA THR A 68 15.48 8.05 -20.09
C THR A 68 13.97 7.85 -19.94
N ASN A 69 13.50 6.60 -20.01
CA ASN A 69 12.10 6.24 -19.76
C ASN A 69 11.74 6.60 -18.31
N LYS A 70 11.37 7.86 -18.07
CA LYS A 70 10.90 8.32 -16.78
C LYS A 70 9.49 7.78 -16.58
N LYS A 71 9.39 6.69 -15.83
CA LYS A 71 8.12 6.13 -15.36
C LYS A 71 7.67 6.93 -14.14
N ILE A 72 6.48 7.52 -14.22
CA ILE A 72 5.86 8.25 -13.11
C ILE A 72 4.76 7.36 -12.54
N THR A 73 4.70 7.23 -11.21
CA THR A 73 3.66 6.48 -10.53
C THR A 73 2.86 7.43 -9.65
N TYR A 74 1.58 7.54 -9.92
CA TYR A 74 0.62 8.25 -9.09
C TYR A 74 -0.07 7.25 -8.18
N PHE A 75 -0.55 7.70 -7.03
CA PHE A 75 -1.50 6.95 -6.23
C PHE A 75 -2.63 7.85 -5.73
N THR A 76 -3.74 7.25 -5.36
CA THR A 76 -4.87 7.93 -4.73
C THR A 76 -5.45 7.04 -3.64
N ASP A 77 -5.94 7.66 -2.58
CA ASP A 77 -6.54 6.98 -1.44
C ASP A 77 -8.05 7.21 -1.44
N VAL A 78 -8.82 6.11 -1.49
CA VAL A 78 -10.27 6.13 -1.37
C VAL A 78 -10.64 5.83 0.09
N PRO A 79 -11.25 6.77 0.84
CA PRO A 79 -11.52 6.57 2.26
C PRO A 79 -12.57 5.48 2.47
N LEU A 80 -12.29 4.58 3.42
CA LEU A 80 -13.19 3.49 3.86
C LEU A 80 -13.64 3.66 5.32
N GLY A 81 -12.84 4.35 6.15
CA GLY A 81 -13.13 4.54 7.58
C GLY A 81 -12.75 3.31 8.40
N MET A 82 -13.65 2.82 9.25
CA MET A 82 -13.40 1.58 9.99
C MET A 82 -13.59 0.37 9.06
N TYR A 83 -12.57 -0.48 8.92
CA TYR A 83 -12.57 -1.56 7.95
C TYR A 83 -12.15 -2.89 8.56
N ILE A 84 -12.94 -3.94 8.37
CA ILE A 84 -12.61 -5.30 8.82
C ILE A 84 -12.06 -6.09 7.63
N VAL A 85 -10.84 -6.58 7.75
CA VAL A 85 -10.17 -7.43 6.78
C VAL A 85 -10.27 -8.88 7.22
N ARG A 86 -10.75 -9.75 6.33
CA ARG A 86 -10.76 -11.19 6.56
C ARG A 86 -9.35 -11.76 6.37
N GLY A 87 -8.84 -12.46 7.37
CA GLY A 87 -7.44 -12.87 7.45
C GLY A 87 -6.99 -13.85 6.39
N ASP A 88 -7.90 -14.67 5.86
CA ASP A 88 -7.57 -15.50 4.71
C ASP A 88 -7.16 -14.66 3.50
N SER A 89 -7.72 -13.47 3.31
CA SER A 89 -7.55 -12.64 2.12
C SER A 89 -6.28 -11.81 2.11
N VAL A 90 -5.57 -11.77 3.23
CA VAL A 90 -4.27 -11.10 3.39
C VAL A 90 -3.18 -11.90 2.71
N VAL A 91 -2.37 -11.23 1.89
CA VAL A 91 -1.16 -11.80 1.27
C VAL A 91 0.08 -11.39 2.07
N LEU A 92 0.24 -10.08 2.30
CA LEU A 92 1.30 -9.51 3.10
C LEU A 92 0.83 -8.21 3.73
N LEU A 93 1.53 -7.81 4.79
CA LEU A 93 1.37 -6.50 5.42
C LEU A 93 2.73 -5.96 5.87
N GLY A 94 2.81 -4.66 6.04
CA GLY A 94 3.98 -4.00 6.59
C GLY A 94 3.65 -2.61 7.10
N GLN A 95 4.40 -2.14 8.09
CA GLN A 95 4.30 -0.78 8.59
C GLN A 95 4.60 0.22 7.47
N VAL A 96 3.84 1.30 7.43
CA VAL A 96 4.10 2.46 6.56
C VAL A 96 4.38 3.68 7.44
N GLY A 97 5.20 4.60 6.93
CA GLY A 97 5.57 5.83 7.63
C GLY A 97 4.35 6.64 8.07
N SER A 98 4.54 7.42 9.14
CA SER A 98 3.54 8.37 9.58
C SER A 98 3.39 9.48 8.52
N GLU A 99 2.17 9.98 8.33
CA GLU A 99 1.91 11.12 7.43
C GLU A 99 2.65 12.40 7.89
N GLU A 100 3.02 12.46 9.17
CA GLU A 100 3.73 13.59 9.80
C GLU A 100 5.22 13.65 9.45
N GLU A 101 5.81 12.61 8.85
CA GLU A 101 7.22 12.60 8.44
C GLU A 101 7.48 13.27 7.07
N GLU A 102 6.43 13.66 6.35
CA GLU A 102 6.52 14.26 5.01
C GLU A 102 6.35 15.80 4.97
N GLU A 103 6.22 16.47 6.12
CA GLU A 103 6.30 17.95 6.27
C GLU A 103 7.68 18.44 6.74
#